data_AF-A0AAJ6NUW2-F1
#
_entry.id   AF-A0AAJ6NUW2-F1
#
_cell.length_a   1.000
_cell.length_b   1.000
_cell.length_c   1.000
_cell.angle_alpha   90.00
_cell.angle_beta   90.00
_cell.angle_gamma   90.00
#
_symmetry.space_group_name_H-M   'P 1'
#
loop_
_entity.id
_entity.type
_entity.pdbx_description
1 polymer ?
#
loop_
_entity_poly.entity_id
_entity_poly.type
_entity_poly.pdbx_seq_one_letter_code
_entity_poly.pdbx_strand_id
1 'polypeptide(L)'
;MTQVDQDVLLRQLKSDYREILIDYFTTDKTLKKKIDKFINVVFCANIPVPQIIEIHMDLIEEFSKQLKLEGRSDETLLDYRLTLIDVLAHLCEVYRCSISKQS
;
A
#
# COMPACT_ATOMS: atom_id res chain seq x y z
N MET A 1 -12.96 6.03 -17.50
CA MET A 1 -13.23 4.91 -16.57
C MET A 1 -14.64 5.08 -16.06
N THR A 2 -15.44 4.02 -16.08
CA THR A 2 -16.74 4.05 -15.40
C THR A 2 -16.51 3.97 -13.89
N GLN A 3 -17.45 4.43 -13.06
CA GLN A 3 -17.32 4.32 -11.59
C GLN A 3 -17.05 2.88 -11.13
N VAL A 4 -17.59 1.89 -11.84
CA VAL A 4 -17.38 0.46 -11.58
C VAL A 4 -15.91 0.05 -11.77
N ASP A 5 -15.23 0.56 -12.81
CA ASP A 5 -13.81 0.25 -13.06
C ASP A 5 -12.90 0.81 -11.95
N GLN A 6 -13.26 1.97 -11.41
CA GLN A 6 -12.51 2.62 -10.34
C GLN A 6 -12.66 1.85 -9.02
N ASP A 7 -13.87 1.42 -8.67
CA ASP A 7 -14.13 0.58 -7.51
C ASP A 7 -13.44 -0.79 -7.57
N VAL A 8 -13.37 -1.39 -8.76
CA VAL A 8 -12.63 -2.65 -8.96
C VAL A 8 -11.13 -2.43 -8.76
N LEU A 9 -10.59 -1.33 -9.31
CA LEU A 9 -9.18 -0.98 -9.15
C LEU A 9 -8.81 -0.73 -7.69
N LEU A 10 -9.63 0.03 -6.94
CA LEU A 10 -9.37 0.31 -5.53
C LEU A 10 -9.40 -0.95 -4.66
N ARG A 11 -10.32 -1.87 -4.94
CA ARG A 11 -10.34 -3.18 -4.27
C ARG A 11 -9.09 -4.01 -4.56
N GLN A 12 -8.61 -4.00 -5.81
CA GLN A 12 -7.37 -4.67 -6.16
C GLN A 12 -6.17 -4.05 -5.44
N LEU A 13 -6.09 -2.71 -5.41
CA LEU A 13 -5.02 -1.98 -4.72
C LEU A 13 -5.03 -2.27 -3.22
N LYS A 14 -6.21 -2.32 -2.59
CA LYS A 14 -6.35 -2.69 -1.18
C LYS A 14 -5.88 -4.12 -0.92
N SER A 15 -6.18 -5.06 -1.82
CA SER A 15 -5.69 -6.44 -1.73
C SER A 15 -4.17 -6.53 -1.88
N ASP A 16 -3.60 -5.87 -2.89
CA ASP A 16 -2.15 -5.86 -3.14
C ASP A 16 -1.39 -5.21 -1.97
N TYR A 17 -1.92 -4.10 -1.42
CA TYR A 17 -1.33 -3.42 -0.26
C TYR A 17 -1.42 -4.27 1.01
N ARG A 18 -2.51 -5.02 1.20
CA ARG A 18 -2.65 -5.97 2.31
C ARG A 18 -1.53 -7.03 2.28
N GLU A 19 -1.24 -7.58 1.11
CA GLU A 19 -0.13 -8.53 0.98
C GLU A 19 1.22 -7.89 1.31
N ILE A 20 1.45 -6.66 0.85
CA ILE A 20 2.67 -5.91 1.19
C ILE A 20 2.80 -5.76 2.70
N LEU A 21 1.74 -5.38 3.42
CA LEU A 21 1.76 -5.28 4.88
C LEU A 21 2.13 -6.62 5.54
N ILE A 22 1.44 -7.70 5.16
CA ILE A 22 1.67 -9.04 5.75
C ILE A 22 3.11 -9.49 5.53
N ASP A 23 3.64 -9.29 4.32
CA ASP A 23 4.96 -9.76 3.94
C ASP A 23 6.08 -8.82 4.40
N TYR A 24 5.78 -7.58 4.82
CA TYR A 24 6.78 -6.54 5.09
C TYR A 24 7.81 -6.92 6.15
N PHE A 25 7.34 -7.55 7.24
CA PHE A 25 8.21 -8.01 8.33
C PHE A 25 8.67 -9.46 8.16
N THR A 26 8.32 -10.10 7.05
CA THR A 26 8.76 -11.45 6.72
C THR A 26 10.06 -11.40 5.92
N THR A 27 10.82 -12.50 5.89
CA THR A 27 12.05 -12.61 5.10
C THR A 27 11.77 -12.86 3.61
N ASP A 28 10.61 -12.43 3.10
CA ASP A 28 10.15 -12.74 1.76
C ASP A 28 10.89 -11.90 0.70
N LYS A 29 11.64 -12.59 -0.16
CA LYS A 29 12.42 -11.99 -1.25
C LYS A 29 11.56 -11.40 -2.37
N THR A 30 10.26 -11.68 -2.38
CA THR A 30 9.29 -11.19 -3.36
C THR A 30 8.65 -9.87 -2.97
N LEU A 31 8.79 -9.43 -1.71
CA LEU A 31 8.23 -8.18 -1.19
C LEU A 31 8.55 -6.98 -2.10
N LYS A 32 9.82 -6.83 -2.49
CA LYS A 32 10.25 -5.75 -3.39
C LYS A 32 9.46 -5.74 -4.70
N LYS A 33 9.24 -6.92 -5.30
CA LYS A 33 8.47 -7.04 -6.55
C LYS A 33 7.00 -6.68 -6.34
N LYS A 34 6.42 -7.01 -5.18
CA LYS A 34 5.04 -6.63 -4.83
C LYS A 34 4.92 -5.12 -4.69
N ILE A 35 5.86 -4.48 -4.00
CA ILE A 35 5.94 -3.02 -3.90
C ILE A 35 6.08 -2.40 -5.30
N ASP A 36 7.05 -2.83 -6.12
CA ASP A 36 7.25 -2.29 -7.46
C ASP A 36 5.98 -2.41 -8.34
N LYS A 37 5.28 -3.55 -8.27
CA LYS A 37 4.02 -3.76 -9.00
C LYS A 37 2.93 -2.82 -8.49
N PHE A 38 2.75 -2.70 -7.17
CA PHE A 38 1.78 -1.80 -6.56
C PHE A 38 2.03 -0.35 -6.98
N ILE A 39 3.27 0.12 -6.88
CA ILE A 39 3.68 1.47 -7.26
C ILE A 39 3.41 1.75 -8.73
N ASN A 40 3.69 0.79 -9.62
CA ASN A 40 3.42 0.93 -11.04
C ASN A 40 1.92 1.13 -11.33
N VAL A 41 1.05 0.32 -10.72
CA VAL A 41 -0.41 0.46 -10.87
C VAL A 41 -0.89 1.82 -10.34
N VAL A 42 -0.45 2.21 -9.15
CA VAL A 42 -0.77 3.51 -8.53
C VAL A 42 -0.35 4.68 -9.41
N PHE A 43 0.88 4.63 -9.95
CA PHE A 43 1.42 5.66 -10.82
C PHE A 43 0.67 5.74 -12.15
N CYS A 44 0.44 4.61 -12.83
CA CYS A 44 -0.25 4.56 -14.12
C CYS A 44 -1.72 4.97 -14.02
N ALA A 45 -2.40 4.63 -12.93
CA ALA A 45 -3.78 5.03 -12.69
C ALA A 45 -3.91 6.44 -12.08
N ASN A 46 -2.79 7.14 -11.86
CA ASN A 46 -2.74 8.47 -11.26
C ASN A 46 -3.53 8.56 -9.93
N ILE A 47 -3.35 7.55 -9.08
CA ILE A 47 -4.06 7.47 -7.80
C ILE A 47 -3.51 8.54 -6.86
N PRO A 48 -4.37 9.41 -6.28
CA PRO A 48 -3.94 10.39 -5.30
C PRO A 48 -3.32 9.75 -4.06
N VAL A 49 -2.24 10.33 -3.56
CA VAL A 49 -1.59 9.91 -2.30
C VAL A 49 -2.58 9.77 -1.13
N PRO A 50 -3.57 10.66 -0.93
CA PRO A 50 -4.59 10.47 0.11
C PRO A 50 -5.29 9.11 0.04
N GLN A 51 -5.60 8.59 -1.15
CA GLN A 51 -6.26 7.29 -1.28
C GLN A 51 -5.36 6.12 -0.84
N ILE A 52 -4.04 6.24 -0.99
CA ILE A 52 -3.09 5.23 -0.50
C ILE A 52 -3.10 5.22 1.03
N ILE A 53 -3.15 6.41 1.63
CA ILE A 53 -3.24 6.57 3.10
C ILE A 53 -4.58 6.04 3.61
N GLU A 54 -5.69 6.29 2.90
CA GLU A 54 -7.00 5.74 3.23
C GLU A 54 -6.98 4.20 3.21
N ILE A 55 -6.44 3.59 2.15
CA ILE A 55 -6.26 2.12 2.07
C ILE A 55 -5.44 1.59 3.25
N HIS A 56 -4.34 2.28 3.62
CA HIS A 56 -3.52 1.90 4.76
C HIS A 56 -4.34 1.94 6.06
N MET A 57 -5.00 3.07 6.35
CA MET A 57 -5.78 3.25 7.58
C MET A 57 -6.91 2.22 7.71
N ASP A 58 -7.61 1.95 6.61
CA ASP A 58 -8.63 0.91 6.52
C ASP A 58 -8.08 -0.47 6.94
N LEU A 59 -6.92 -0.85 6.41
CA LEU A 59 -6.31 -2.14 6.70
C LEU A 59 -5.80 -2.24 8.14
N ILE A 60 -5.24 -1.15 8.68
CA ILE A 60 -4.85 -1.09 10.09
C ILE A 60 -6.08 -1.24 11.00
N GLU A 61 -7.20 -0.62 10.66
CA GLU A 61 -8.45 -0.79 11.41
C GLU A 61 -8.95 -2.25 11.34
N GLU A 62 -8.93 -2.86 10.15
CA GLU A 62 -9.30 -4.27 9.97
C GLU A 62 -8.41 -5.21 10.80
N PHE A 63 -7.10 -5.00 10.80
CA PHE A 63 -6.16 -5.79 11.60
C PHE A 63 -6.35 -5.57 13.10
N SER A 64 -6.59 -4.32 13.56
CA SER A 64 -6.87 -4.04 14.97
C SER A 64 -8.14 -4.74 15.45
N LYS A 65 -9.20 -4.73 14.64
CA LYS A 65 -10.44 -5.48 14.92
C LYS A 65 -10.16 -6.98 15.04
N GLN A 66 -9.38 -7.57 14.13
CA GLN A 66 -9.02 -8.99 14.17
C GLN A 66 -8.18 -9.34 15.42
N LEU A 67 -7.14 -8.56 15.72
CA LEU A 67 -6.27 -8.78 16.88
C LEU A 67 -7.06 -8.71 18.20
N LYS A 68 -7.99 -7.75 18.32
CA LYS A 68 -8.87 -7.64 19.49
C LYS A 68 -9.78 -8.84 19.66
N LEU A 69 -10.31 -9.41 18.57
CA LEU A 69 -11.09 -10.64 18.61
C LEU A 69 -10.25 -11.86 19.00
N GLU A 70 -8.96 -11.87 18.64
CA GLU A 70 -7.99 -12.90 19.04
C GLU A 70 -7.40 -12.69 20.45
N GLY A 71 -7.75 -11.59 21.13
CA GLY A 71 -7.18 -11.23 22.44
C GLY A 71 -5.70 -10.82 22.40
N ARG A 72 -5.22 -10.35 21.24
CA ARG A 72 -3.84 -9.90 21.01
C ARG A 72 -3.71 -8.39 21.09
N SER A 73 -2.52 -7.91 21.46
CA SER A 73 -2.17 -6.48 21.44
C SER A 73 -2.06 -5.98 19.99
N ASP A 74 -2.54 -4.76 19.74
CA ASP A 74 -2.43 -4.06 18.45
C ASP A 74 -1.21 -3.13 18.36
N GLU A 75 -0.29 -3.19 19.32
CA GLU A 75 0.96 -2.41 19.33
C GLU A 75 1.82 -2.65 18.08
N THR A 76 1.84 -3.89 17.57
CA THR A 76 2.57 -4.27 16.35
C THR A 76 2.06 -3.57 15.09
N LEU A 77 0.83 -3.03 15.11
CA LEU A 77 0.30 -2.28 13.98
C LEU A 77 1.00 -0.94 13.78
N LEU A 78 1.66 -0.41 14.81
CA LEU A 78 2.45 0.81 14.72
C LEU A 78 3.65 0.63 13.78
N ASP A 79 4.19 -0.58 13.68
CA ASP A 79 5.34 -0.88 12.84
C ASP A 79 4.99 -0.76 11.35
N TYR A 80 3.72 -0.99 10.96
CA TYR A 80 3.26 -0.79 9.59
C TYR A 80 3.33 0.67 9.11
N ARG A 81 3.54 1.65 10.00
CA ARG A 81 3.89 3.01 9.60
C ARG A 81 5.15 3.05 8.75
N LEU A 82 6.12 2.18 9.04
CA LEU A 82 7.33 2.03 8.22
C LEU A 82 6.98 1.58 6.81
N THR A 83 6.06 0.63 6.66
CA THR A 83 5.58 0.16 5.36
C THR A 83 4.92 1.28 4.55
N LEU A 84 4.10 2.12 5.19
CA LEU A 84 3.51 3.30 4.53
C LEU A 84 4.58 4.28 4.05
N ILE A 85 5.55 4.60 4.91
CA ILE A 85 6.65 5.51 4.57
C ILE A 85 7.45 4.95 3.37
N ASP A 86 7.75 3.65 3.37
CA ASP A 86 8.53 3.02 2.31
C ASP A 86 7.79 3.02 0.97
N VAL A 87 6.49 2.69 0.97
CA VAL A 87 5.65 2.76 -0.24
C VAL A 87 5.58 4.19 -0.78
N LEU A 88 5.37 5.20 0.08
CA LEU A 88 5.33 6.59 -0.34
C LEU A 88 6.68 7.08 -0.87
N ALA A 89 7.78 6.65 -0.26
CA ALA A 89 9.14 6.96 -0.73
C ALA A 89 9.39 6.38 -2.13
N HIS A 90 9.00 5.12 -2.38
CA HIS A 90 9.09 4.50 -3.69
C HIS A 90 8.24 5.23 -4.74
N LEU A 91 7.02 5.63 -4.38
CA LEU A 91 6.16 6.40 -5.28
C LEU A 91 6.78 7.76 -5.63
N CYS A 92 7.30 8.48 -4.64
CA CYS A 92 8.00 9.74 -4.84
C CYS A 92 9.21 9.59 -5.76
N GLU A 93 9.97 8.51 -5.59
CA GLU A 93 11.13 8.21 -6.45
C GLU A 93 10.69 8.00 -7.91
N VAL A 94 9.61 7.27 -8.14
CA VAL A 94 9.04 7.06 -9.47
C VAL A 94 8.57 8.37 -10.09
N TYR A 95 7.84 9.22 -9.35
CA TYR A 95 7.44 10.54 -9.82
C TYR A 95 8.66 11.40 -10.18
N ARG A 96 9.67 11.46 -9.31
CA ARG A 96 10.91 12.21 -9.55
C ARG A 96 11.61 11.74 -10.83
N CYS A 97 11.79 10.43 -11.00
CA CYS A 97 12.40 9.85 -12.19
C CYS A 97 11.59 10.11 -13.46
N SER A 98 10.27 10.15 -13.37
CA SER A 98 9.40 10.43 -14.52
C SER A 98 9.55 11.86 -15.03
N ILE A 99 9.73 12.84 -14.13
CA ILE A 99 9.94 14.25 -14.46
C ILE A 99 11.34 14.46 -15.04
N SER A 100 12.36 13.86 -14.43
CA SER A 100 13.75 13.99 -14.90
C SER A 100 14.01 13.40 -16.30
N LYS A 101 13.17 12.46 -16.76
CA LYS A 101 13.25 11.90 -18.13
C LYS A 101 12.59 12.78 -19.20
N GLN A 102 11.85 13.81 -18.80
CA GLN A 102 11.21 14.77 -19.70
C GLN A 102 12.02 16.06 -19.89
N SER A 103 13.14 16.20 -19.16
CA SER A 103 14.08 17.34 -19.27
C SER A 103 15.27 17.04 -20.16
#